data_AF-A0A4Z0IZS6-F1
#
_entry.id   AF-A0A4Z0IZS6-F1
#
_cell.length_a   1.000
_cell.length_b   1.000
_cell.length_c   1.000
_cell.angle_alpha   90.00
_cell.angle_beta   90.00
_cell.angle_gamma   90.00
#
_symmetry.space_group_name_H-M   'P 1'
#
loop_
_entity.id
_entity.type
_entity.pdbx_description
1 polymer ?
#
loop_
_entity_poly.entity_id
_entity_poly.type
_entity_poly.pdbx_seq_one_letter_code
_entity_poly.pdbx_strand_id
1 'polypeptide(L)'
;MDFLTNSPAAVTFAVLTVLGIVAFAIPALHPAAWIIGLVLCLAVIVALLMFHGEWRRSQRQIDALRQQLSTERGRMDTPGLTPVEDTIELLPDERRARRILELIPDSGGLVQSLRLDATFGTLAVDELKPLYTFCEEFKKTSFDNPRSHTAFMNLYRAAEGLSLWVKDETQVSDEDSTTREIRPGDARNEGWREYTEARSRGERLSDEFVSSRWEFNQTALELGLVSGTPPFTD
;
A
#
# COMPACT_ATOMS: atom_id res chain seq x y z
N MET A 1 -0.68 1.72 11.40
CA MET A 1 -0.72 0.83 12.59
C MET A 1 -1.52 1.42 13.77
N ASP A 2 -1.97 2.68 13.73
CA ASP A 2 -2.65 3.33 14.87
C ASP A 2 -4.10 2.91 15.15
N PHE A 3 -4.74 2.17 14.25
CA PHE A 3 -6.14 1.77 14.42
C PHE A 3 -6.33 0.61 15.41
N LEU A 4 -5.29 -0.22 15.61
CA LEU A 4 -5.36 -1.40 16.48
C LEU A 4 -4.96 -1.09 17.93
N THR A 5 -4.10 -0.11 18.17
CA THR A 5 -3.60 0.25 19.50
C THR A 5 -4.51 1.20 20.28
N ASN A 6 -5.32 2.02 19.60
CA ASN A 6 -6.22 3.00 20.23
C ASN A 6 -7.72 2.70 20.06
N SER A 7 -8.09 1.52 19.53
CA SER A 7 -9.50 1.14 19.46
C SER A 7 -10.02 0.76 20.87
N PRO A 8 -11.20 1.26 21.29
CA PRO A 8 -11.85 0.85 22.53
C PRO A 8 -11.97 -0.68 22.67
N ALA A 9 -12.11 -1.40 21.55
CA ALA A 9 -12.16 -2.85 21.51
C ALA A 9 -10.86 -3.51 22.01
N ALA A 10 -9.69 -3.00 21.59
CA ALA A 10 -8.39 -3.50 22.04
C ALA A 10 -8.18 -3.27 23.54
N VAL A 11 -8.61 -2.11 24.04
CA VAL A 11 -8.59 -1.78 25.48
C VAL A 11 -9.51 -2.73 26.26
N THR A 12 -10.73 -2.99 25.78
CA THR A 12 -11.65 -3.93 26.46
C THR A 12 -11.12 -5.36 26.48
N PHE A 13 -10.49 -5.83 25.40
CA PHE A 13 -9.86 -7.16 25.38
C PHE A 13 -8.70 -7.26 26.36
N ALA A 14 -7.82 -6.25 26.39
CA ALA A 14 -6.69 -6.20 27.32
C ALA A 14 -7.17 -6.21 28.79
N VAL A 15 -8.18 -5.41 29.13
CA VAL A 15 -8.75 -5.34 30.48
C VAL A 15 -9.43 -6.65 30.87
N LEU A 16 -10.19 -7.28 29.97
CA LEU A 16 -10.83 -8.58 30.23
C LEU A 16 -9.82 -9.71 30.41
N THR A 17 -8.72 -9.69 29.66
CA THR A 17 -7.65 -10.68 29.76
C THR A 17 -6.95 -10.57 31.11
N VAL A 18 -6.62 -9.34 31.54
CA VAL A 18 -6.00 -9.08 32.84
C VAL A 18 -6.93 -9.48 33.99
N LEU A 19 -8.22 -9.13 33.93
CA LEU A 19 -9.20 -9.53 34.94
C LEU A 19 -9.37 -11.05 35.02
N GLY A 20 -9.37 -11.75 33.87
CA GLY A 20 -9.42 -13.21 33.81
C GLY A 20 -8.21 -13.87 34.48
N ILE A 21 -7.01 -13.37 34.21
CA ILE A 21 -5.76 -13.88 34.80
C ILE A 21 -5.77 -13.67 36.32
N VAL A 22 -6.17 -12.48 36.79
CA VAL A 22 -6.24 -12.17 38.23
C VAL A 22 -7.27 -13.04 38.94
N ALA A 23 -8.44 -13.27 38.35
CA ALA A 23 -9.49 -14.11 38.93
C ALA A 23 -9.06 -15.58 39.03
N PHE A 24 -8.29 -16.08 38.06
CA PHE A 24 -7.77 -17.45 38.05
C PHE A 24 -6.55 -17.65 38.97
N ALA A 25 -5.84 -16.58 39.33
CA ALA A 25 -4.70 -16.64 40.24
C ALA A 25 -5.11 -16.82 41.73
N ILE A 26 -6.40 -16.74 42.07
CA ILE A 26 -6.91 -16.87 43.44
C ILE A 26 -7.48 -18.28 43.65
N PRO A 27 -6.79 -19.18 44.39
CA PRO A 27 -7.17 -20.59 44.54
C PRO A 27 -8.57 -20.83 45.11
N ALA A 28 -9.05 -19.92 45.96
CA ALA A 28 -10.38 -19.98 46.57
C ALA A 28 -11.54 -19.81 45.58
N LEU A 29 -11.29 -19.26 44.38
CA LEU A 29 -12.30 -19.02 43.34
C LEU A 29 -12.41 -20.15 42.31
N HIS A 30 -11.46 -21.11 42.30
CA HIS A 30 -11.45 -22.25 41.39
C HIS A 30 -12.73 -23.12 41.37
N PRO A 31 -13.44 -23.40 42.49
CA PRO A 31 -14.68 -24.17 42.41
C PRO A 31 -15.80 -23.44 41.63
N ALA A 32 -15.70 -22.12 41.45
CA ALA A 32 -16.61 -21.31 40.64
C ALA A 32 -16.00 -20.89 39.27
N ALA A 33 -14.89 -21.51 38.84
CA ALA A 33 -14.19 -21.15 37.61
C ALA A 33 -15.07 -21.21 36.35
N TRP A 34 -16.07 -22.09 36.33
CA TRP A 34 -17.03 -22.19 35.23
C TRP A 34 -17.92 -20.93 35.11
N ILE A 35 -18.28 -20.28 36.23
CA ILE A 35 -19.05 -19.02 36.26
C ILE A 35 -18.17 -17.89 35.73
N ILE A 36 -16.90 -17.85 36.17
CA ILE A 36 -15.92 -16.85 35.74
C ILE A 36 -15.69 -16.96 34.22
N GLY A 37 -15.52 -18.18 33.71
CA GLY A 37 -15.38 -18.43 32.27
C GLY A 37 -16.62 -18.00 31.47
N LEU A 38 -17.82 -18.27 31.97
CA LEU A 38 -19.07 -17.89 31.30
C LEU A 38 -19.22 -16.35 31.23
N VAL A 39 -18.91 -15.65 32.32
CA VAL A 39 -18.92 -14.17 32.35
C VAL A 39 -17.90 -13.59 31.38
N LEU A 40 -16.71 -14.20 31.28
CA LEU A 40 -15.65 -13.73 30.37
C LEU A 40 -16.03 -13.95 28.91
N CYS A 41 -16.62 -15.11 28.57
CA CYS A 41 -17.18 -15.37 27.26
C CYS A 41 -18.29 -14.36 26.90
N LEU A 42 -19.19 -14.05 27.84
CA LEU A 42 -20.25 -13.06 27.62
C LEU A 42 -19.67 -11.66 27.35
N ALA A 43 -18.63 -11.27 28.09
CA ALA A 43 -17.95 -9.99 27.90
C ALA A 43 -17.24 -9.90 26.55
N VAL A 44 -16.62 -10.99 26.07
CA VAL A 44 -16.03 -11.06 24.73
C VAL A 44 -17.09 -10.90 23.64
N ILE A 45 -18.27 -11.54 23.79
CA ILE A 45 -19.38 -11.38 22.84
C ILE A 45 -19.84 -9.92 22.78
N VAL A 46 -19.98 -9.26 23.93
CA VAL A 46 -20.34 -7.83 23.98
C VAL A 46 -19.29 -6.95 23.30
N ALA A 47 -18.00 -7.22 23.52
CA ALA A 47 -16.92 -6.49 22.86
C ALA A 47 -16.96 -6.67 21.33
N LEU A 48 -17.20 -7.89 20.84
CA LEU A 48 -17.36 -8.17 19.41
C LEU A 48 -18.57 -7.45 18.81
N LEU A 49 -19.69 -7.37 19.53
CA LEU A 49 -20.87 -6.62 19.09
C LEU A 49 -20.61 -5.12 19.02
N MET A 50 -19.89 -4.55 19.99
CA MET A 50 -19.47 -3.14 19.95
C MET A 50 -18.55 -2.86 18.76
N PHE A 51 -17.54 -3.72 18.54
CA PHE A 51 -16.63 -3.62 17.40
C PHE A 51 -17.39 -3.68 16.07
N HIS A 52 -18.33 -4.61 15.91
CA HIS A 52 -19.16 -4.72 14.71
C HIS A 52 -20.07 -3.49 14.51
N GLY A 53 -20.56 -2.92 15.60
CA GLY A 53 -21.34 -1.68 15.59
C GLY A 53 -20.52 -0.48 15.11
N GLU A 54 -19.30 -0.33 15.61
CA GLU A 54 -18.35 0.70 15.19
C GLU A 54 -17.93 0.53 13.74
N TRP A 55 -17.62 -0.69 13.32
CA TRP A 55 -17.34 -1.03 11.94
C TRP A 55 -18.46 -0.57 10.99
N ARG A 56 -19.72 -0.86 11.33
CA ARG A 56 -20.88 -0.42 10.56
C ARG A 56 -21.10 1.10 10.57
N ARG A 57 -20.68 1.82 11.62
CA ARG A 57 -20.74 3.29 11.62
C ARG A 57 -19.65 3.87 10.72
N SER A 58 -18.44 3.33 10.79
CA SER A 58 -17.32 3.73 9.94
C SER A 58 -17.64 3.50 8.46
N GLN A 59 -18.19 2.32 8.11
CA GLN A 59 -18.65 2.05 6.74
C GLN A 59 -19.71 3.07 6.27
N ARG A 60 -20.71 3.36 7.11
CA ARG A 60 -21.74 4.37 6.78
C ARG A 60 -21.17 5.78 6.61
N GLN A 61 -20.15 6.15 7.38
CA GLN A 61 -19.46 7.44 7.21
C GLN A 61 -18.67 7.48 5.90
N ILE A 62 -17.98 6.40 5.55
CA ILE A 62 -17.27 6.29 4.27
C ILE A 62 -18.27 6.38 3.10
N ASP A 63 -19.41 5.69 3.19
CA ASP A 63 -20.45 5.73 2.17
C ASP A 63 -21.08 7.13 2.04
N ALA A 64 -21.33 7.81 3.17
CA ALA A 64 -21.82 9.19 3.16
C ALA A 64 -20.81 10.17 2.56
N LEU A 65 -19.52 10.02 2.87
CA LEU A 65 -18.45 10.84 2.27
C LEU A 65 -18.32 10.58 0.76
N ARG A 66 -18.43 9.32 0.33
CA ARG A 66 -18.47 8.95 -1.09
C ARG A 66 -19.67 9.56 -1.81
N GLN A 67 -20.83 9.58 -1.16
CA GLN A 67 -22.04 10.18 -1.71
C GLN A 67 -21.92 11.72 -1.78
N GLN A 68 -21.33 12.37 -0.78
CA GLN A 68 -21.06 13.81 -0.83
C GLN A 68 -20.08 14.15 -1.96
N LEU A 69 -18.99 13.39 -2.10
CA LEU A 69 -18.03 13.54 -3.19
C LEU A 69 -18.66 13.32 -4.57
N SER A 70 -19.54 12.33 -4.73
CA SER A 70 -20.24 12.11 -6.01
C SER A 70 -21.22 13.24 -6.34
N THR A 71 -21.87 13.82 -5.32
CA THR A 71 -22.80 14.94 -5.49
C THR A 71 -22.07 16.24 -5.83
N GLU A 72 -20.92 16.50 -5.19
CA GLU A 72 -20.05 17.63 -5.54
C GLU A 72 -19.45 17.46 -6.93
N ARG A 73 -19.06 16.24 -7.32
CA ARG A 73 -18.57 15.93 -8.67
C ARG A 73 -19.65 16.14 -9.74
N GLY A 74 -20.87 15.66 -9.52
CA GLY A 74 -21.99 15.90 -10.42
C GLY A 74 -22.36 17.38 -10.57
N ARG A 75 -22.06 18.20 -9.54
CA ARG A 75 -22.23 19.66 -9.57
C ARG A 75 -21.11 20.39 -10.31
N MET A 76 -19.91 19.79 -10.38
CA MET A 76 -18.80 20.31 -11.20
C MET A 76 -18.92 19.88 -12.68
N ASP A 77 -19.57 18.73 -12.95
CA ASP A 77 -19.80 18.19 -14.31
C ASP A 77 -20.99 18.83 -15.07
N THR A 78 -21.61 19.89 -14.54
CA THR A 78 -22.65 20.66 -15.26
C THR A 78 -22.17 22.07 -15.62
N PRO A 79 -21.48 22.19 -16.76
CA PRO A 79 -22.01 23.02 -17.84
C PRO A 79 -21.98 22.29 -19.19
N GLY A 80 -23.13 22.31 -19.88
CA GLY A 80 -23.45 21.41 -20.99
C GLY A 80 -22.50 21.41 -22.19
N LEU A 81 -22.32 20.22 -22.75
CA LEU A 81 -21.96 20.00 -24.15
C LEU A 81 -22.80 18.83 -24.68
N THR A 82 -23.37 19.06 -25.85
CA THR A 82 -24.13 18.13 -26.70
C THR A 82 -23.38 16.81 -26.92
N PRO A 83 -24.08 15.69 -27.20
CA PRO A 83 -23.43 14.42 -27.51
C PRO A 83 -22.67 14.59 -28.83
N VAL A 84 -21.34 14.61 -28.75
CA VAL A 84 -20.45 14.61 -29.91
C VAL A 84 -19.79 13.24 -29.96
N GLU A 85 -19.86 12.62 -31.14
CA GLU A 85 -19.32 11.32 -31.52
C GLU A 85 -17.98 10.96 -30.82
N ASP A 86 -17.91 9.73 -30.32
CA ASP A 86 -16.75 9.12 -29.66
C ASP A 86 -15.50 9.10 -30.56
N THR A 87 -14.68 10.13 -30.44
CA THR A 87 -13.23 10.02 -30.62
C THR A 87 -12.57 10.94 -29.59
N ILE A 88 -12.68 10.54 -28.32
CA ILE A 88 -12.10 11.30 -27.22
C ILE A 88 -10.58 11.19 -27.34
N GLU A 89 -9.94 12.19 -27.94
CA GLU A 89 -8.50 12.39 -27.76
C GLU A 89 -8.24 12.51 -26.26
N LEU A 90 -7.60 11.50 -25.68
CA LEU A 90 -7.21 11.50 -24.28
C LEU A 90 -6.40 12.77 -23.98
N LEU A 91 -6.79 13.44 -22.89
CA LEU A 91 -6.06 14.60 -22.40
C LEU A 91 -4.58 14.19 -22.15
N PRO A 92 -3.61 15.10 -22.32
CA PRO A 92 -2.19 14.78 -22.14
C PRO A 92 -1.88 14.11 -20.80
N ASP A 93 -2.56 14.49 -19.72
CA ASP A 93 -2.42 13.89 -18.39
C ASP A 93 -2.97 12.46 -18.31
N GLU A 94 -4.07 12.17 -19.00
CA GLU A 94 -4.67 10.82 -19.06
C GLU A 94 -3.75 9.85 -19.79
N ARG A 95 -3.18 10.27 -20.93
CA ARG A 95 -2.20 9.47 -21.67
C ARG A 95 -0.97 9.16 -20.82
N ARG A 96 -0.46 10.17 -20.10
CA ARG A 96 0.70 10.01 -19.23
C ARG A 96 0.39 9.09 -18.05
N ALA A 97 -0.71 9.30 -17.34
CA ALA A 97 -1.10 8.47 -16.21
C ALA A 97 -1.27 7.00 -16.63
N ARG A 98 -1.94 6.75 -17.77
CA ARG A 98 -2.11 5.42 -18.32
C ARG A 98 -0.77 4.77 -18.67
N ARG A 99 0.10 5.50 -19.37
CA ARG A 99 1.44 5.02 -19.72
C ARG A 99 2.28 4.65 -18.49
N ILE A 100 2.22 5.44 -17.43
CA ILE A 100 2.91 5.15 -16.16
C ILE A 100 2.39 3.84 -15.55
N LEU A 101 1.07 3.67 -15.49
CA LEU A 101 0.44 2.50 -14.87
C LEU A 101 0.59 1.22 -15.71
N GLU A 102 0.70 1.34 -17.03
CA GLU A 102 1.06 0.24 -17.94
C GLU A 102 2.52 -0.18 -17.75
N LEU A 103 3.42 0.80 -17.60
CA LEU A 103 4.84 0.54 -17.43
C LEU A 103 5.14 -0.09 -16.07
N ILE A 104 4.42 0.31 -15.02
CA ILE A 104 4.56 -0.21 -13.67
C ILE A 104 3.22 -0.82 -13.23
N PRO A 105 2.86 -2.04 -13.70
CA PRO A 105 1.57 -2.68 -13.38
C PRO A 105 1.50 -3.15 -11.91
N ASP A 106 0.30 -3.34 -11.36
CA ASP A 106 0.10 -3.69 -9.93
C ASP A 106 0.04 -5.19 -9.67
N SER A 107 -0.46 -5.91 -10.65
CA SER A 107 -0.72 -7.34 -10.62
C SER A 107 0.40 -8.17 -11.24
N GLY A 108 1.58 -7.57 -11.47
CA GLY A 108 2.67 -8.21 -12.20
C GLY A 108 4.01 -7.49 -12.07
N GLY A 109 5.09 -8.19 -12.46
CA GLY A 109 6.45 -7.65 -12.53
C GLY A 109 6.97 -7.13 -11.19
N LEU A 110 7.75 -6.05 -11.25
CA LEU A 110 8.47 -5.52 -10.09
C LEU A 110 7.59 -5.21 -8.88
N VAL A 111 6.41 -4.60 -9.05
CA VAL A 111 5.55 -4.26 -7.90
C VAL A 111 5.06 -5.52 -7.20
N GLN A 112 4.77 -6.58 -7.95
CA GLN A 112 4.34 -7.85 -7.37
C GLN A 112 5.51 -8.56 -6.68
N SER A 113 6.70 -8.60 -7.30
CA SER A 113 7.86 -9.23 -6.68
C SER A 113 8.27 -8.55 -5.38
N LEU A 114 8.29 -7.21 -5.36
CA LEU A 114 8.58 -6.42 -4.14
C LEU A 114 7.56 -6.63 -3.01
N ARG A 115 6.29 -6.94 -3.34
CA ARG A 115 5.26 -7.25 -2.34
C ARG A 115 5.40 -8.65 -1.76
N LEU A 116 5.85 -9.60 -2.57
CA LEU A 116 5.94 -11.02 -2.20
C LEU A 116 7.25 -11.34 -1.48
N ASP A 117 8.36 -10.76 -1.93
CA ASP A 117 9.66 -10.91 -1.28
C ASP A 117 10.00 -9.68 -0.44
N ALA A 118 9.49 -9.67 0.80
CA ALA A 118 9.75 -8.62 1.79
C ALA A 118 11.22 -8.51 2.22
N THR A 119 12.09 -9.41 1.73
CA THR A 119 13.46 -9.58 2.22
C THR A 119 14.56 -9.23 1.23
N PHE A 120 14.22 -8.76 0.02
CA PHE A 120 15.21 -8.33 -0.98
C PHE A 120 16.29 -9.38 -1.23
N GLY A 121 15.89 -10.66 -1.33
CA GLY A 121 16.83 -11.75 -1.53
C GLY A 121 17.42 -11.69 -2.93
N THR A 122 16.55 -11.68 -3.93
CA THR A 122 16.93 -11.63 -5.35
C THR A 122 15.91 -10.83 -6.16
N LEU A 123 16.40 -10.05 -7.12
CA LEU A 123 15.58 -9.27 -8.05
C LEU A 123 15.85 -9.73 -9.48
N ALA A 124 14.80 -10.02 -10.23
CA ALA A 124 14.95 -10.36 -11.65
C ALA A 124 15.34 -9.12 -12.47
N VAL A 125 16.34 -9.25 -13.34
CA VAL A 125 16.91 -8.13 -14.13
C VAL A 125 15.89 -7.56 -15.11
N ASP A 126 15.04 -8.41 -15.68
CA ASP A 126 13.98 -8.05 -16.61
C ASP A 126 12.88 -7.21 -15.93
N GLU A 127 12.55 -7.50 -14.67
CA GLU A 127 11.60 -6.74 -13.87
C GLU A 127 12.10 -5.32 -13.53
N LEU A 128 13.41 -5.07 -13.54
CA LEU A 128 13.98 -3.74 -13.30
C LEU A 128 13.93 -2.83 -14.53
N LYS A 129 13.79 -3.40 -15.74
CA LYS A 129 13.77 -2.61 -16.98
C LYS A 129 12.63 -1.58 -17.03
N PRO A 130 11.38 -1.89 -16.63
CA PRO A 130 10.32 -0.91 -16.54
C PRO A 130 10.59 0.22 -15.54
N LEU A 131 11.24 -0.07 -14.41
CA LEU A 131 11.64 0.95 -13.43
C LEU A 131 12.61 1.97 -14.04
N TYR A 132 13.67 1.50 -14.69
CA TYR A 132 14.63 2.39 -15.35
C TYR A 132 13.99 3.17 -16.51
N THR A 133 13.13 2.51 -17.29
CA THR A 133 12.39 3.15 -18.37
C THR A 133 11.50 4.27 -17.82
N PHE A 134 10.83 4.05 -16.69
CA PHE A 134 9.99 5.06 -16.06
C PHE A 134 10.79 6.28 -15.62
N CYS A 135 11.92 6.07 -14.94
CA CYS A 135 12.78 7.16 -14.50
C CYS A 135 13.29 8.01 -15.67
N GLU A 136 13.68 7.39 -16.79
CA GLU A 136 14.17 8.12 -17.96
C GLU A 136 13.04 8.81 -18.76
N GLU A 137 11.94 8.10 -19.01
CA GLU A 137 10.81 8.60 -19.80
C GLU A 137 10.12 9.79 -19.12
N PHE A 138 10.01 9.77 -17.78
CA PHE A 138 9.20 10.74 -17.03
C PHE A 138 10.00 11.80 -16.27
N LYS A 139 11.33 11.85 -16.40
CA LYS A 139 12.21 12.80 -15.66
C LYS A 139 11.81 14.28 -15.73
N LYS A 140 11.21 14.71 -16.83
CA LYS A 140 10.80 16.11 -17.07
C LYS A 140 9.28 16.27 -17.16
N THR A 141 8.54 15.27 -16.70
CA THR A 141 7.09 15.27 -16.74
C THR A 141 6.50 16.08 -15.59
N SER A 142 5.38 16.73 -15.87
CA SER A 142 4.54 17.45 -14.92
C SER A 142 3.08 17.13 -15.20
N PHE A 143 2.20 17.29 -14.21
CA PHE A 143 0.76 17.17 -14.41
C PHE A 143 0.12 18.52 -14.13
N ASP A 144 -0.96 18.84 -14.84
CA ASP A 144 -1.62 20.15 -14.71
C ASP A 144 -2.39 20.23 -13.38
N ASN A 145 -2.96 19.11 -12.93
CA ASN A 145 -3.61 19.03 -11.64
C ASN A 145 -2.56 18.91 -10.49
N PRO A 146 -2.59 19.79 -9.46
CA PRO A 146 -1.61 19.75 -8.37
C PRO A 146 -1.59 18.45 -7.56
N ARG A 147 -2.75 17.77 -7.42
CA ARG A 147 -2.84 16.50 -6.68
C ARG A 147 -2.17 15.38 -7.47
N SER A 148 -2.46 15.24 -8.77
CA SER A 148 -1.78 14.24 -9.61
C SER A 148 -0.29 14.55 -9.75
N HIS A 149 0.10 15.82 -9.84
CA HIS A 149 1.49 16.20 -9.89
C HIS A 149 2.24 15.79 -8.61
N THR A 150 1.65 16.02 -7.44
CA THR A 150 2.25 15.62 -6.16
C THR A 150 2.40 14.10 -6.06
N ALA A 151 1.34 13.35 -6.40
CA ALA A 151 1.38 11.89 -6.39
C ALA A 151 2.40 11.33 -7.38
N PHE A 152 2.49 11.93 -8.57
CA PHE A 152 3.51 11.60 -9.58
C PHE A 152 4.92 11.88 -9.05
N MET A 153 5.17 13.04 -8.43
CA MET A 153 6.48 13.39 -7.91
C MET A 153 6.92 12.46 -6.76
N ASN A 154 5.99 12.02 -5.91
CA ASN A 154 6.28 11.03 -4.88
C ASN A 154 6.68 9.69 -5.49
N LEU A 155 5.89 9.20 -6.47
CA LEU A 155 6.23 7.99 -7.22
C LEU A 155 7.58 8.11 -7.94
N TYR A 156 7.85 9.24 -8.60
CA TYR A 156 9.10 9.47 -9.30
C TYR A 156 10.31 9.44 -8.36
N ARG A 157 10.23 10.13 -7.21
CA ARG A 157 11.31 10.12 -6.21
C ARG A 157 11.54 8.74 -5.62
N ALA A 158 10.47 8.02 -5.31
CA ALA A 158 10.57 6.66 -4.78
C ALA A 158 11.22 5.71 -5.81
N ALA A 159 10.81 5.81 -7.08
CA ALA A 159 11.38 5.04 -8.18
C ALA A 159 12.86 5.38 -8.43
N GLU A 160 13.21 6.67 -8.42
CA GLU A 160 14.58 7.13 -8.59
C GLU A 160 15.46 6.61 -7.43
N GLY A 161 15.00 6.76 -6.19
CA GLY A 161 15.66 6.25 -5.00
C GLY A 161 15.91 4.74 -5.05
N LEU A 162 14.88 3.97 -5.42
CA LEU A 162 15.00 2.53 -5.61
C LEU A 162 15.98 2.18 -6.75
N SER A 163 15.90 2.88 -7.89
CA SER A 163 16.77 2.63 -9.04
C SER A 163 18.25 2.88 -8.74
N LEU A 164 18.55 3.94 -7.98
CA LEU A 164 19.90 4.27 -7.54
C LEU A 164 20.40 3.23 -6.53
N TRP A 165 19.56 2.85 -5.56
CA TRP A 165 19.91 1.80 -4.61
C TRP A 165 20.18 0.47 -5.31
N VAL A 166 19.35 0.05 -6.27
CA VAL A 166 19.59 -1.19 -7.04
C VAL A 166 20.93 -1.11 -7.76
N LYS A 167 21.23 0.00 -8.42
CA LYS A 167 22.51 0.20 -9.10
C LYS A 167 23.71 0.18 -8.13
N ASP A 168 23.56 0.80 -6.97
CA ASP A 168 24.63 1.10 -6.04
C ASP A 168 24.81 0.05 -4.94
N GLU A 169 23.87 -0.89 -4.74
CA GLU A 169 23.92 -1.87 -3.65
C GLU A 169 23.76 -3.31 -4.11
N THR A 170 23.38 -3.55 -5.37
CA THR A 170 23.21 -4.90 -5.94
C THR A 170 24.23 -5.21 -7.02
N GLN A 171 24.56 -6.48 -7.15
CA GLN A 171 25.38 -7.05 -8.23
C GLN A 171 24.59 -8.12 -8.96
N VAL A 172 24.98 -8.43 -10.20
CA VAL A 172 24.45 -9.60 -10.90
C VAL A 172 24.92 -10.85 -10.16
N SER A 173 24.03 -11.81 -9.92
CA SER A 173 24.40 -13.03 -9.20
C SER A 173 25.39 -13.86 -10.02
N ASP A 174 26.40 -14.43 -9.36
CA ASP A 174 27.39 -15.30 -9.99
C ASP A 174 26.77 -16.63 -10.48
N GLU A 175 25.67 -17.06 -9.86
CA GLU A 175 24.95 -18.30 -10.22
C GLU A 175 23.95 -18.08 -11.35
N ASP A 176 23.32 -16.91 -11.40
CA ASP A 176 22.29 -16.57 -12.38
C ASP A 176 22.40 -15.12 -12.86
N SER A 177 22.88 -14.96 -14.09
CA SER A 177 23.02 -13.66 -14.77
C SER A 177 21.71 -12.90 -14.97
N THR A 178 20.55 -13.57 -14.79
CA THR A 178 19.22 -12.96 -14.91
C THR A 178 18.72 -12.38 -13.60
N THR A 179 19.46 -12.55 -12.50
CA THR A 179 19.10 -12.01 -11.19
C THR A 179 20.16 -11.07 -10.65
N ARG A 180 19.73 -10.16 -9.78
CA ARG A 180 20.59 -9.31 -8.97
C ARG A 180 20.37 -9.61 -7.50
N GLU A 181 21.46 -9.65 -6.78
CA GLU A 181 21.52 -9.87 -5.34
C GLU A 181 22.19 -8.68 -4.67
N ILE A 182 21.87 -8.44 -3.40
CA ILE A 182 22.57 -7.43 -2.60
C ILE A 182 24.02 -7.86 -2.49
N ARG A 183 24.97 -6.93 -2.70
CA ARG A 183 26.40 -7.24 -2.53
C ARG A 183 26.67 -7.83 -1.14
N PRO A 184 27.35 -8.98 -1.06
CA PRO A 184 27.55 -9.68 0.20
C PRO A 184 28.39 -8.85 1.17
N GLY A 185 28.22 -9.13 2.47
CA GLY A 185 29.02 -8.49 3.52
C GLY A 185 30.53 -8.65 3.29
N ASP A 186 30.97 -9.79 2.78
CA ASP A 186 32.39 -10.08 2.56
C ASP A 186 33.05 -9.18 1.49
N ALA A 187 32.26 -8.56 0.61
CA ALA A 187 32.73 -7.61 -0.40
C ALA A 187 32.68 -6.14 0.05
N ARG A 188 32.22 -5.89 1.29
CA ARG A 188 31.97 -4.55 1.84
C ARG A 188 33.05 -4.15 2.86
N ASN A 189 33.34 -2.85 2.96
CA ASN A 189 34.43 -2.35 3.81
C ASN A 189 34.15 -2.58 5.30
N GLU A 190 32.89 -2.43 5.72
CA GLU A 190 32.47 -2.69 7.10
C GLU A 190 31.73 -4.02 7.26
N GLY A 191 31.87 -4.92 6.30
CA GLY A 191 31.39 -6.30 6.41
C GLY A 191 29.86 -6.41 6.47
N TRP A 192 29.39 -7.31 7.35
CA TRP A 192 27.97 -7.61 7.55
C TRP A 192 27.13 -6.44 8.07
N ARG A 193 27.75 -5.43 8.69
CA ARG A 193 27.03 -4.24 9.18
C ARG A 193 26.49 -3.40 8.03
N GLU A 194 27.36 -3.07 7.07
CA GLU A 194 26.98 -2.35 5.85
C GLU A 194 25.97 -3.15 5.02
N TYR A 195 26.08 -4.48 5.01
CA TYR A 195 25.09 -5.34 4.36
C TYR A 195 23.69 -5.19 4.99
N THR A 196 23.59 -5.26 6.31
CA THR A 196 22.30 -5.10 7.01
C THR A 196 21.70 -3.71 6.79
N GLU A 197 22.52 -2.66 6.80
CA GLU A 197 22.06 -1.30 6.52
C GLU A 197 21.58 -1.14 5.07
N ALA A 198 22.35 -1.64 4.11
CA ALA A 198 21.98 -1.61 2.70
C ALA A 198 20.66 -2.36 2.46
N ARG A 199 20.51 -3.54 3.06
CA ARG A 199 19.27 -4.33 3.00
C ARG A 199 18.08 -3.59 3.58
N SER A 200 18.19 -3.09 4.81
CA SER A 200 17.11 -2.34 5.46
C SER A 200 16.72 -1.08 4.66
N ARG A 201 17.69 -0.42 4.03
CA ARG A 201 17.43 0.69 3.13
C ARG A 201 16.68 0.26 1.86
N GLY A 202 17.03 -0.90 1.28
CA GLY A 202 16.33 -1.48 0.13
C GLY A 202 14.88 -1.82 0.43
N GLU A 203 14.63 -2.48 1.57
CA GLU A 203 13.28 -2.79 2.07
C GLU A 203 12.44 -1.51 2.18
N ARG A 204 12.94 -0.48 2.86
CA ARG A 204 12.25 0.80 3.01
C ARG A 204 11.94 1.50 1.67
N LEU A 205 12.92 1.56 0.76
CA LEU A 205 12.74 2.22 -0.55
C LEU A 205 11.66 1.52 -1.39
N SER A 206 11.48 0.24 -1.15
CA SER A 206 10.57 -0.60 -1.92
C SER A 206 9.16 -0.52 -1.40
N ASP A 207 9.01 -0.49 -0.08
CA ASP A 207 7.75 -0.13 0.56
C ASP A 207 7.31 1.28 0.11
N GLU A 208 8.23 2.24 0.07
CA GLU A 208 7.97 3.60 -0.40
C GLU A 208 7.55 3.63 -1.87
N PHE A 209 8.22 2.87 -2.74
CA PHE A 209 7.87 2.75 -4.16
C PHE A 209 6.50 2.11 -4.37
N VAL A 210 6.23 0.97 -3.72
CA VAL A 210 4.95 0.25 -3.82
C VAL A 210 3.81 1.11 -3.30
N SER A 211 4.02 1.79 -2.17
CA SER A 211 3.05 2.72 -1.56
C SER A 211 2.78 3.92 -2.46
N SER A 212 3.83 4.59 -2.96
CA SER A 212 3.71 5.77 -3.82
C SER A 212 3.05 5.44 -5.15
N ARG A 213 3.32 4.25 -5.71
CA ARG A 213 2.60 3.76 -6.88
C ARG A 213 1.12 3.68 -6.58
N TRP A 214 0.75 3.04 -5.46
CA TRP A 214 -0.65 2.82 -5.10
C TRP A 214 -1.37 4.15 -4.94
N GLU A 215 -0.73 5.12 -4.28
CA GLU A 215 -1.23 6.49 -4.12
C GLU A 215 -1.44 7.20 -5.47
N PHE A 216 -0.49 7.05 -6.41
CA PHE A 216 -0.64 7.58 -7.76
C PHE A 216 -1.82 6.96 -8.51
N ASN A 217 -1.99 5.64 -8.42
CA ASN A 217 -3.13 4.95 -9.04
C ASN A 217 -4.48 5.42 -8.45
N GLN A 218 -4.59 5.52 -7.13
CA GLN A 218 -5.80 6.05 -6.49
C GLN A 218 -6.08 7.48 -6.92
N THR A 219 -5.06 8.34 -6.93
CA THR A 219 -5.19 9.74 -7.37
C THR A 219 -5.64 9.82 -8.83
N ALA A 220 -5.09 8.95 -9.70
CA ALA A 220 -5.43 8.92 -11.10
C ALA A 220 -6.89 8.43 -11.32
N LEU A 221 -7.35 7.44 -10.56
CA LEU A 221 -8.76 7.00 -10.55
C LEU A 221 -9.70 8.10 -10.04
N GLU A 222 -9.35 8.74 -8.92
CA GLU A 222 -10.13 9.82 -8.31
C GLU A 222 -10.29 11.01 -9.27
N LEU A 223 -9.24 11.39 -9.97
CA LEU A 223 -9.26 12.49 -10.94
C LEU A 223 -9.83 12.10 -12.30
N GLY A 224 -10.19 10.83 -12.50
CA GLY A 224 -10.69 10.33 -13.80
C GLY A 224 -9.61 10.23 -14.88
N LEU A 225 -8.33 10.26 -14.51
CA LEU A 225 -7.20 10.16 -15.45
C LEU A 225 -7.06 8.76 -16.05
N VAL A 226 -7.58 7.76 -15.35
CA VAL A 226 -7.74 6.39 -15.83
C VAL A 226 -9.12 5.90 -15.44
N SER A 227 -9.76 5.18 -16.37
CA SER A 227 -10.98 4.44 -16.09
C SER A 227 -10.64 3.21 -15.27
N GLY A 228 -11.30 3.03 -14.12
CA GLY A 228 -11.26 1.79 -13.37
C GLY A 228 -12.05 0.71 -14.13
N THR A 229 -11.51 0.21 -15.24
CA THR A 229 -12.08 -0.93 -15.92
C THR A 229 -11.64 -2.18 -15.15
N PRO A 230 -12.54 -2.93 -14.49
CA PRO A 230 -12.19 -4.24 -13.96
C PRO A 230 -11.77 -5.14 -15.12
N PRO A 231 -10.75 -6.00 -14.96
CA PRO A 231 -10.35 -6.95 -15.99
C PRO A 231 -11.33 -8.12 -16.01
N PHE A 232 -12.53 -7.93 -16.56
CA PHE A 232 -13.42 -9.01 -16.95
C PHE A 232 -14.30 -8.59 -18.12
N THR A 233 -13.89 -8.99 -19.32
CA THR A 233 -14.72 -9.64 -20.35
C THR A 233 -13.79 -10.02 -21.50
N ASP A 234 -13.38 -11.29 -21.52
CA ASP A 234 -13.52 -12.19 -22.67
C ASP A 234 -13.72 -13.61 -22.13
#